data_AF-A0A6S7LV58-F1
#
_entry.id   AF-A0A6S7LV58-F1
#
_cell.length_a   1.000
_cell.length_b   1.000
_cell.length_c   1.000
_cell.angle_alpha   90.00
_cell.angle_beta   90.00
_cell.angle_gamma   90.00
#
_symmetry.space_group_name_H-M   'P 1'
#
loop_
_entity.id
_entity.type
_entity.pdbx_description
1 polymer ?
#
loop_
_entity_poly.entity_id
_entity_poly.type
_entity_poly.pdbx_seq_one_letter_code
_entity_poly.pdbx_strand_id
1 'polypeptide(L)'
;AFLLFPPKAVEKEVILTCNRVKHEKCEVKPRDGDLFVSRILCIEPEGVTFKKPVTVLLSHSVYEDQVFEDFYELIIEHLSQNRWQDLKTERISSIQ
;
A
#
# COMPACT_ATOMS: atom_id res chain seq x y z
N ALA A 1 5.79 2.63 8.25
CA ALA A 1 6.01 1.90 6.99
C ALA A 1 7.37 2.31 6.51
N PHE A 2 7.99 1.54 5.62
CA PHE A 2 9.28 1.93 5.05
C PHE A 2 9.12 2.12 3.56
N LEU A 3 9.63 3.24 3.02
CA LEU A 3 9.77 3.45 1.59
C LEU A 3 11.22 3.23 1.23
N LEU A 4 11.47 2.34 0.27
CA LEU A 4 12.80 2.02 -0.22
C LEU A 4 12.92 2.50 -1.66
N PHE A 5 13.80 3.47 -1.86
CA PHE A 5 14.05 4.08 -3.16
C PHE A 5 15.25 3.40 -3.80
N PRO A 6 15.10 2.71 -4.94
CA PRO A 6 16.26 2.21 -5.63
C PRO A 6 17.12 3.37 -6.18
N PRO A 7 18.42 3.15 -6.42
CA PRO A 7 19.28 4.17 -6.98
C PRO A 7 18.71 4.75 -8.29
N LYS A 8 18.70 6.08 -8.38
CA LYS A 8 18.18 6.86 -9.52
C LYS A 8 16.65 6.79 -9.71
N ALA A 9 15.88 6.40 -8.68
CA ALA A 9 14.41 6.47 -8.72
C ALA A 9 13.88 7.92 -8.74
N VAL A 10 14.62 8.83 -8.12
CA VAL A 10 14.25 10.24 -7.95
C VAL A 10 15.12 11.11 -8.85
N GLU A 11 14.52 11.99 -9.65
CA GLU A 11 15.24 12.91 -10.55
C GLU A 11 15.56 14.25 -9.90
N LYS A 12 14.59 14.79 -9.15
CA LYS A 12 14.70 16.03 -8.40
C LYS A 12 14.37 15.73 -6.95
N GLU A 13 15.04 16.42 -6.04
CA GLU A 13 14.74 16.32 -4.62
C GLU A 13 13.23 16.46 -4.37
N VAL A 14 12.69 15.53 -3.59
CA VAL A 14 11.28 15.48 -3.23
C VAL A 14 11.18 15.19 -1.74
N ILE A 15 10.34 15.96 -1.06
CA ILE A 15 10.02 15.74 0.35
C ILE A 15 8.72 14.95 0.40
N LEU A 16 8.78 13.75 0.99
CA LEU A 16 7.63 12.88 1.14
C LEU A 16 7.30 12.74 2.62
N THR A 17 6.03 12.83 2.95
CA THR A 17 5.51 12.50 4.27
C THR A 17 4.77 11.17 4.19
N CYS A 18 5.02 10.30 5.17
CA CYS A 18 4.39 8.98 5.21
C CYS A 18 3.74 8.74 6.57
N ASN A 19 2.41 8.77 6.61
CA ASN A 19 1.62 8.67 7.82
C ASN A 19 0.79 7.38 7.84
N ARG A 20 0.69 6.75 9.02
CA ARG A 20 -0.18 5.59 9.24
C ARG A 20 -1.48 6.04 9.92
N VAL A 21 -2.57 6.03 9.16
CA VAL A 21 -3.90 6.43 9.61
C VAL A 21 -4.67 5.19 10.08
N LYS A 22 -5.37 5.29 11.21
CA LYS A 22 -6.24 4.20 11.66
C LYS A 22 -7.48 4.13 10.77
N HIS A 23 -7.94 2.92 10.44
CA HIS A 23 -9.05 2.73 9.50
C HIS A 23 -10.38 3.35 9.98
N GLU A 24 -10.59 3.53 11.30
CA GLU A 24 -11.80 4.17 11.84
C GLU A 24 -11.89 5.65 11.49
N LYS A 25 -10.75 6.28 11.15
CA LYS A 25 -10.69 7.66 10.69
C LYS A 25 -10.87 7.80 9.17
N CYS A 26 -11.00 6.70 8.44
CA CYS A 26 -11.25 6.72 7.01
C CYS A 26 -12.76 6.73 6.76
N GLU A 27 -13.21 7.74 6.01
CA GLU A 27 -14.61 7.87 5.61
C GLU A 27 -15.00 6.83 4.55
N VAL A 28 -14.04 6.40 3.73
CA VAL A 28 -14.26 5.45 2.64
C VAL A 28 -14.07 4.02 3.14
N LYS A 29 -15.18 3.28 3.20
CA LYS A 29 -15.20 1.87 3.60
C LYS A 29 -14.57 0.97 2.52
N PRO A 30 -14.02 -0.20 2.90
CA PRO A 30 -13.56 -1.18 1.93
C PRO A 30 -14.75 -1.72 1.13
N ARG A 31 -14.48 -2.50 0.06
CA ARG A 31 -15.53 -3.14 -0.75
C ARG A 31 -16.29 -4.17 0.08
N ASP A 32 -17.49 -4.54 -0.36
CA ASP A 32 -18.30 -5.53 0.34
C ASP A 32 -17.57 -6.88 0.44
N GLY A 33 -17.41 -7.36 1.68
CA GLY A 33 -16.66 -8.59 1.98
C GLY A 33 -15.18 -8.38 2.31
N ASP A 34 -14.61 -7.22 1.97
CA ASP A 34 -13.21 -6.89 2.26
C ASP A 34 -13.04 -6.32 3.68
N LEU A 35 -11.85 -6.52 4.25
CA LEU A 35 -11.50 -6.04 5.59
C LEU A 35 -10.17 -5.29 5.56
N PHE A 36 -10.10 -4.17 6.27
CA PHE A 36 -8.82 -3.52 6.53
C PHE A 36 -8.02 -4.33 7.54
N VAL A 37 -6.92 -4.90 7.08
CA VAL A 37 -6.01 -5.69 7.91
C VAL A 37 -4.72 -4.95 8.29
N SER A 38 -4.55 -3.72 7.81
CA SER A 38 -3.44 -2.84 8.14
C SER A 38 -3.93 -1.41 8.40
N ARG A 39 -3.06 -0.56 8.94
CA ARG A 39 -3.31 0.89 8.95
C ARG A 39 -3.18 1.44 7.54
N ILE A 40 -4.07 2.35 7.18
CA ILE A 40 -4.04 3.03 5.88
C ILE A 40 -2.78 3.89 5.80
N LEU A 41 -2.04 3.73 4.71
CA LEU A 41 -0.84 4.50 4.47
C LEU A 41 -1.18 5.74 3.65
N CYS A 42 -0.98 6.91 4.23
CA CYS A 42 -1.09 8.20 3.54
C CYS A 42 0.31 8.67 3.16
N ILE A 43 0.54 8.85 1.86
CA ILE A 43 1.81 9.33 1.31
C ILE A 43 1.54 10.67 0.63
N GLU A 44 2.21 11.71 1.08
CA GLU A 44 2.02 13.08 0.59
C GLU A 44 3.36 13.67 0.09
N PRO A 45 3.34 14.52 -0.94
CA PRO A 45 2.16 14.92 -1.71
C PRO A 45 1.69 13.82 -2.68
N GLU A 46 0.40 13.85 -3.03
CA GLU A 46 -0.17 12.98 -4.05
C GLU A 46 0.36 13.30 -5.45
N GLY A 47 0.34 12.32 -6.35
CA GLY A 47 0.71 12.51 -7.76
C GLY A 47 2.21 12.57 -8.05
N VAL A 48 3.07 12.34 -7.05
CA VAL A 48 4.52 12.20 -7.26
C VAL A 48 4.81 10.97 -8.12
N THR A 49 5.64 11.17 -9.14
CA THR A 49 6.10 10.09 -10.02
C THR A 49 7.60 9.84 -9.83
N PHE A 50 7.98 8.58 -9.94
CA PHE A 50 9.37 8.14 -9.83
C PHE A 50 9.81 7.50 -11.15
N LYS A 51 11.11 7.64 -11.48
CA LYS A 51 11.70 7.02 -12.67
C LYS A 51 11.78 5.50 -12.59
N LYS A 52 11.71 4.96 -11.37
CA LYS A 52 11.75 3.53 -11.08
C LYS A 52 10.72 3.20 -10.01
N PRO A 53 10.23 1.95 -9.95
CA PRO A 53 9.36 1.50 -8.86
C PRO A 53 10.02 1.72 -7.50
N VAL A 54 9.23 2.18 -6.53
CA VAL A 54 9.63 2.35 -5.13
C VAL A 54 8.96 1.26 -4.33
N THR A 55 9.71 0.59 -3.45
CA THR A 55 9.14 -0.48 -2.62
C THR A 55 8.55 0.11 -1.34
N VAL A 56 7.33 -0.27 -1.01
CA VAL A 56 6.67 0.09 0.24
C VAL A 56 6.51 -1.16 1.10
N LEU A 57 7.10 -1.14 2.29
CA LEU A 57 6.95 -2.20 3.28
C LEU A 57 5.93 -1.77 4.34
N LEU A 58 4.82 -2.52 4.40
CA LEU A 58 3.71 -2.28 5.31
C LEU A 58 3.37 -3.56 6.09
N SER A 59 3.32 -3.42 7.41
CA SER A 59 2.91 -4.49 8.32
C SER A 59 1.39 -4.55 8.42
N HIS A 60 0.82 -5.76 8.39
CA HIS A 60 -0.59 -6.05 8.69
C HIS A 60 -0.71 -6.88 9.99
N SER A 61 -1.94 -7.02 10.49
CA SER A 61 -2.26 -7.76 11.72
C SER A 61 -2.88 -9.14 11.46
N VAL A 62 -2.97 -9.58 10.21
CA VAL A 62 -3.45 -10.92 9.86
C VAL A 62 -2.51 -11.99 10.42
N TYR A 63 -3.08 -13.02 11.02
CA TYR A 63 -2.39 -14.27 11.28
C TYR A 63 -2.57 -15.18 10.07
N GLU A 64 -1.49 -15.43 9.35
CA GLU A 64 -1.49 -16.28 8.14
C GLU A 64 -1.38 -17.75 8.57
N ASP A 65 -2.52 -18.35 8.90
CA ASP A 65 -2.64 -19.80 9.07
C ASP A 65 -3.20 -20.46 7.80
N GLN A 66 -3.37 -21.79 7.84
CA GLN A 66 -3.90 -22.53 6.69
C GLN A 66 -5.30 -22.06 6.26
N VAL A 67 -6.13 -21.59 7.19
CA VAL A 67 -7.46 -21.05 6.87
C VAL A 67 -7.32 -19.73 6.11
N PHE A 68 -6.37 -18.89 6.51
CA PHE A 68 -6.07 -17.68 5.76
C PHE A 68 -5.64 -18.01 4.32
N GLU A 69 -4.69 -18.92 4.15
CA GLU A 69 -4.18 -19.31 2.83
C GLU A 69 -5.25 -19.93 1.92
N ASP A 70 -6.18 -20.69 2.49
CA ASP A 70 -7.20 -21.42 1.73
C ASP A 70 -8.39 -20.53 1.31
N PHE A 71 -8.71 -19.48 2.08
CA PHE A 71 -9.95 -18.72 1.91
C PHE A 71 -9.77 -17.22 1.68
N TYR A 72 -8.60 -16.68 1.97
CA TYR A 72 -8.35 -15.23 1.91
C TYR A 72 -7.11 -14.93 1.09
N GLU A 73 -7.06 -13.71 0.56
CA GLU A 73 -5.88 -13.16 -0.07
C GLU A 73 -5.60 -11.75 0.45
N LEU A 74 -4.33 -11.36 0.44
CA LEU A 74 -3.94 -9.99 0.73
C LEU A 74 -4.00 -9.16 -0.55
N ILE A 75 -4.90 -8.19 -0.58
CA ILE A 75 -5.04 -7.23 -1.67
C ILE A 75 -4.44 -5.90 -1.22
N ILE A 76 -3.63 -5.29 -2.08
CA ILE A 76 -3.15 -3.93 -1.89
C ILE A 76 -4.01 -3.02 -2.76
N GLU A 77 -4.65 -2.04 -2.14
CA GLU A 77 -5.50 -1.07 -2.82
C GLU A 77 -5.01 0.35 -2.55
N HIS A 78 -5.41 1.27 -3.43
CA HIS A 78 -5.25 2.71 -3.25
C HIS A 78 -6.60 3.40 -3.33
N LEU A 79 -6.73 4.53 -2.63
CA LEU A 79 -7.93 5.33 -2.66
C LEU A 79 -7.88 6.29 -3.85
N SER A 80 -8.85 6.20 -4.75
CA SER A 80 -8.96 7.08 -5.91
C SER A 80 -10.43 7.44 -6.14
N GLN A 81 -10.73 8.74 -6.25
CA GLN A 81 -12.09 9.26 -6.45
C GLN A 81 -13.10 8.72 -5.43
N ASN A 82 -12.72 8.69 -4.14
CA ASN A 82 -13.53 8.16 -3.03
C ASN A 82 -13.91 6.67 -3.18
N ARG A 83 -13.10 5.88 -3.87
CA ARG A 83 -13.26 4.42 -3.99
C ARG A 83 -11.92 3.71 -3.90
N TRP A 84 -11.92 2.55 -3.26
CA TRP A 84 -10.76 1.68 -3.25
C TRP A 84 -10.63 0.97 -4.59
N GLN A 85 -9.39 0.91 -5.07
CA GLN A 85 -9.04 0.29 -6.34
C GLN A 85 -7.76 -0.50 -6.15
N ASP A 86 -7.73 -1.72 -6.70
CA ASP A 86 -6.54 -2.57 -6.69
C ASP A 86 -5.31 -1.81 -7.21
N LEU A 87 -4.25 -1.83 -6.41
CA LEU A 87 -2.98 -1.26 -6.79
C LEU A 87 -2.30 -2.22 -7.76
N LYS A 88 -2.32 -1.88 -9.05
CA LYS A 88 -1.62 -2.65 -10.07
C LYS A 88 -0.12 -2.39 -9.99
N THR A 89 0.62 -3.38 -9.53
CA THR A 89 2.08 -3.39 -9.60
C THR A 89 2.54 -4.45 -10.60
N GLU A 90 3.60 -4.18 -11.35
CA GLU A 90 4.31 -5.25 -12.05
C GLU A 90 4.91 -6.19 -11.00
N ARG A 91 4.61 -7.49 -11.10
CA ARG A 91 5.11 -8.50 -10.15
C ARG A 91 6.64 -8.53 -10.26
N ILE A 92 7.33 -7.94 -9.28
CA ILE A 92 8.78 -8.10 -9.16
C ILE A 92 9.00 -9.49 -8.57
N SER A 93 9.14 -10.50 -9.44
CA SER A 93 9.67 -11.80 -9.04
C SER A 93 11.05 -11.58 -8.43
N SER A 94 11.30 -12.18 -7.26
CA SER A 94 12.54 -12.17 -6.45
C SER A 94 12.84 -10.89 -5.64
N ILE A 95 12.32 -10.88 -4.42
CA ILE A 95 13.15 -10.52 -3.26
C ILE A 95 13.61 -11.86 -2.69
N GLN A 96 14.86 -12.23 -2.95
CA GLN A 96 15.56 -13.33 -2.26
C GLN A 96 16.15 -12.81 -0.94
#